data_AF-A0A833LNS7-F1
#
_entry.id   AF-A0A833LNS7-F1
#
_cell.length_a   1.000
_cell.length_b   1.000
_cell.length_c   1.000
_cell.angle_alpha   90.00
_cell.angle_beta   90.00
_cell.angle_gamma   90.00
#
_symmetry.space_group_name_H-M   'P 1'
#
loop_
_entity.id
_entity.type
_entity.pdbx_description
1 polymer ?
#
loop_
_entity_poly.entity_id
_entity_poly.type
_entity_poly.pdbx_seq_one_letter_code
_entity_poly.pdbx_strand_id
1 'polypeptide(L)'
;MLEQLIALCTSRTGLLRIVLVSDAAIALSYFAIPITMAIVLRHRKDDIPYRWLWTLFVAFIVACGLTHTAHFWSAITGAGYPGLHAGIGLVTALASVATAIAFAFILPQIKLLPSPKVQRSHLERLVAERTAEKDRLIREINHRVGNQLQIMHSILSIESRRATGPEGREILGRLRRELDVMCEQHAERSRHDYLTVPSSGT
;
A
#
# COMPACT_ATOMS: atom_id res chain seq x y z
N MET A 1 14.00 -40.91 -30.25
CA MET A 1 13.75 -39.99 -29.11
C MET A 1 13.80 -40.70 -27.77
N LEU A 2 13.04 -41.80 -27.57
CA LEU A 2 13.05 -42.58 -26.31
C LEU A 2 14.42 -43.20 -25.99
N GLU A 3 15.08 -43.84 -26.97
CA GLU A 3 16.43 -44.41 -26.82
C GLU A 3 17.50 -43.37 -26.44
N GLN A 4 17.39 -42.14 -26.99
CA GLN A 4 18.32 -41.05 -26.66
C GLN A 4 18.11 -40.54 -25.22
N LEU A 5 16.86 -40.50 -24.76
CA LEU A 5 16.53 -40.17 -23.36
C LEU A 5 17.03 -41.26 -22.40
N ILE A 6 16.82 -42.55 -22.74
CA ILE A 6 17.33 -43.67 -21.95
C ILE A 6 18.86 -43.63 -21.88
N ALA A 7 19.53 -43.39 -23.01
CA ALA A 7 20.98 -43.25 -23.04
C ALA A 7 21.47 -42.04 -22.22
N LEU A 8 20.75 -40.92 -22.23
CA LEU A 8 21.08 -39.74 -21.43
C LEU A 8 20.92 -40.03 -19.92
N CYS A 9 19.88 -40.76 -19.52
CA CYS A 9 19.59 -41.07 -18.12
C CYS A 9 20.37 -42.26 -17.55
N THR A 10 20.94 -43.12 -18.41
CA THR A 10 21.59 -44.38 -17.97
C THR A 10 23.10 -44.37 -18.17
N SER A 11 23.62 -43.61 -19.14
CA SER A 11 25.07 -43.53 -19.37
C SER A 11 25.75 -42.63 -18.35
N ARG A 12 26.97 -43.01 -17.94
CA ARG A 12 27.81 -42.20 -17.02
C ARG A 12 28.05 -40.78 -17.54
N THR A 13 28.25 -40.64 -18.85
CA THR A 13 28.45 -39.34 -19.52
C THR A 13 27.15 -38.53 -19.63
N GLY A 14 26.01 -39.19 -19.86
CA GLY A 14 24.69 -38.55 -19.86
C GLY A 14 24.31 -38.03 -18.48
N LEU A 15 24.46 -38.84 -17.44
CA LEU A 15 24.21 -38.45 -16.06
C LEU A 15 25.10 -37.28 -15.61
N LEU A 16 26.40 -37.32 -15.95
CA LEU A 16 27.32 -36.21 -15.66
C LEU A 16 26.85 -34.91 -16.34
N ARG A 17 26.41 -34.96 -17.60
CA ARG A 17 25.87 -33.79 -18.31
C ARG A 17 24.62 -33.24 -17.64
N ILE A 18 23.70 -34.11 -17.22
CA ILE A 18 22.48 -33.70 -16.50
C ILE A 18 22.85 -32.98 -15.21
N VAL A 19 23.74 -33.56 -14.38
CA VAL A 19 24.17 -32.96 -13.11
C VAL A 19 24.84 -31.60 -13.37
N LEU A 20 25.76 -31.53 -14.33
CA LEU A 20 26.53 -30.33 -14.61
C LEU A 20 25.65 -29.18 -15.14
N VAL A 21 24.72 -29.47 -16.04
CA VAL A 21 23.76 -28.46 -16.53
C VAL A 21 22.80 -28.04 -15.41
N SER A 22 22.34 -28.98 -14.59
CA SER A 22 21.42 -28.70 -13.49
C SER A 22 22.08 -27.82 -12.43
N ASP A 23 23.29 -28.16 -11.97
CA ASP A 23 24.01 -27.37 -10.98
C ASP A 23 24.33 -25.96 -11.48
N ALA A 24 24.71 -25.81 -12.75
CA ALA A 24 24.92 -24.49 -13.36
C ALA A 24 23.64 -23.65 -13.38
N ALA A 25 22.52 -24.26 -13.81
CA ALA A 25 21.23 -23.57 -13.88
C ALA A 25 20.71 -23.17 -12.48
N ILE A 26 20.87 -24.06 -11.49
CA ILE A 26 20.47 -23.79 -10.11
C ILE A 26 21.34 -22.69 -9.50
N ALA A 27 22.67 -22.77 -9.67
CA ALA A 27 23.58 -21.73 -9.19
C ALA A 27 23.22 -20.35 -9.76
N LEU A 28 23.02 -20.26 -11.09
CA LEU A 28 22.62 -19.01 -11.73
C LEU A 28 21.29 -18.48 -11.18
N SER A 29 20.30 -19.36 -11.00
CA SER A 29 19.00 -18.99 -10.44
C SER A 29 19.12 -18.49 -8.99
N TYR A 30 19.94 -19.13 -8.17
CA TYR A 30 20.16 -18.77 -6.76
C TYR A 30 20.95 -17.47 -6.58
N PHE A 31 21.70 -16.99 -7.59
CA PHE A 31 22.23 -15.63 -7.58
C PHE A 31 21.24 -14.61 -8.18
N ALA A 32 20.48 -14.98 -9.20
CA ALA A 32 19.51 -14.10 -9.84
C ALA A 32 18.32 -13.74 -8.94
N ILE A 33 17.80 -14.69 -8.15
CA ILE A 33 16.66 -14.47 -7.25
C ILE A 33 16.98 -13.37 -6.21
N PRO A 34 18.07 -13.45 -5.42
CA PRO A 34 18.46 -12.39 -4.49
C PRO A 34 18.64 -11.02 -5.15
N ILE A 35 19.26 -10.94 -6.33
CA ILE A 35 19.48 -9.68 -7.05
C ILE A 35 18.14 -9.05 -7.41
N THR A 36 17.25 -9.82 -8.04
CA THR A 36 15.91 -9.35 -8.44
C THR A 36 15.11 -8.90 -7.21
N MET A 37 15.13 -9.72 -6.16
CA MET A 37 14.47 -9.43 -4.90
C MET A 37 15.00 -8.13 -4.26
N ALA A 38 16.33 -7.91 -4.29
CA ALA A 38 16.97 -6.72 -3.76
C ALA A 38 16.59 -5.46 -4.53
N ILE A 39 16.42 -5.53 -5.86
CA ILE A 39 15.97 -4.40 -6.70
C ILE A 39 14.54 -4.00 -6.33
N VAL A 40 13.63 -4.96 -6.23
CA VAL A 40 12.20 -4.72 -5.94
C VAL A 40 12.02 -4.19 -4.53
N LEU A 41 12.63 -4.83 -3.53
CA LEU A 41 12.44 -4.47 -2.12
C LEU A 41 13.20 -3.20 -1.72
N ARG A 42 14.16 -2.73 -2.53
CA ARG A 42 14.86 -1.46 -2.24
C ARG A 42 13.92 -0.26 -2.16
N HIS A 43 12.80 -0.32 -2.88
CA HIS A 43 11.77 0.73 -2.95
C HIS A 43 10.66 0.56 -1.90
N ARG A 44 10.64 -0.56 -1.15
CA ARG A 44 9.59 -0.89 -0.18
C ARG A 44 10.16 -1.18 1.22
N LYS A 45 11.34 -0.63 1.53
CA LYS A 45 12.09 -0.96 2.76
C LYS A 45 11.32 -0.68 4.05
N ASP A 46 10.46 0.32 4.04
CA ASP A 46 9.69 0.76 5.20
C ASP A 46 8.41 -0.07 5.41
N ASP A 47 7.94 -0.75 4.35
CA ASP A 47 6.75 -1.61 4.38
C ASP A 47 7.08 -3.05 4.82
N ILE A 48 8.36 -3.43 4.88
CA ILE A 48 8.78 -4.82 5.12
C ILE A 48 8.92 -5.08 6.62
N PRO A 49 8.04 -5.89 7.23
CA PRO A 49 8.21 -6.31 8.61
C PRO A 49 9.42 -7.25 8.72
N TYR A 50 10.19 -7.15 9.81
CA TYR A 50 11.33 -8.02 10.12
C TYR A 50 12.43 -8.05 9.04
N ARG A 51 13.01 -6.88 8.72
CA ARG A 51 14.10 -6.71 7.72
C ARG A 51 15.28 -7.68 7.88
N TRP A 52 15.59 -8.12 9.10
CA TRP A 52 16.66 -9.08 9.38
C TRP A 52 16.32 -10.51 8.91
N LEU A 53 15.05 -10.92 8.95
CA LEU A 53 14.61 -12.22 8.43
C LEU A 53 14.86 -12.30 6.93
N TRP A 54 14.63 -11.19 6.22
CA TRP A 54 14.93 -11.09 4.80
C TRP A 54 16.43 -11.25 4.52
N THR A 55 17.31 -10.66 5.34
CA THR A 55 18.76 -10.85 5.17
C THR A 55 19.19 -12.30 5.39
N LEU A 56 18.59 -13.00 6.37
CA LEU A 56 18.84 -14.44 6.58
C LEU A 56 18.38 -15.27 5.39
N PHE A 57 17.19 -14.99 4.86
CA PHE A 57 16.65 -15.71 3.71
C PHE A 57 17.52 -15.51 2.46
N VAL A 58 17.97 -14.28 2.20
CA VAL A 58 18.91 -14.00 1.10
C VAL A 58 20.25 -14.71 1.31
N ALA A 59 20.81 -14.63 2.52
CA ALA A 59 22.07 -15.30 2.84
C ALA A 59 21.96 -16.82 2.64
N PHE A 60 20.85 -17.43 3.06
CA PHE A 60 20.55 -18.83 2.85
C PHE A 60 20.50 -19.21 1.35
N ILE A 61 19.78 -18.44 0.52
CA ILE A 61 19.72 -18.70 -0.93
C ILE A 61 21.11 -18.59 -1.58
N VAL A 62 21.89 -17.57 -1.22
CA VAL A 62 23.25 -17.40 -1.72
C VAL A 62 24.15 -18.55 -1.29
N ALA A 63 24.05 -19.01 -0.04
CA ALA A 63 24.81 -20.15 0.47
C ALA A 63 24.47 -21.45 -0.28
N CYS A 64 23.21 -21.69 -0.62
CA CYS A 64 22.81 -22.77 -1.50
C CYS A 64 23.35 -22.59 -2.93
N GLY A 65 23.43 -21.36 -3.45
CA GLY A 65 24.05 -21.10 -4.76
C GLY A 65 25.53 -21.47 -4.77
N LEU A 66 26.23 -21.18 -3.67
CA LEU A 66 27.64 -21.54 -3.50
C LEU A 66 27.86 -23.06 -3.47
N THR A 67 26.95 -23.85 -2.88
CA THR A 67 27.08 -25.32 -2.92
C THR A 67 26.99 -25.84 -4.35
N HIS A 68 26.01 -25.39 -5.14
CA HIS A 68 25.89 -25.81 -6.56
C HIS A 68 27.07 -25.33 -7.41
N THR A 69 27.59 -24.13 -7.15
CA THR A 69 28.80 -23.64 -7.81
C THR A 69 30.01 -24.53 -7.49
N ALA A 70 30.17 -24.93 -6.22
CA ALA A 70 31.25 -25.82 -5.81
C ALA A 70 31.14 -27.22 -6.44
N HIS A 71 29.92 -27.78 -6.54
CA HIS A 71 29.65 -29.05 -7.23
C HIS A 71 29.99 -28.97 -8.71
N PHE A 72 29.48 -27.94 -9.41
CA PHE A 72 29.77 -27.69 -10.82
C PHE A 72 31.27 -27.54 -11.09
N TRP A 73 31.95 -26.71 -10.29
CA TRP A 73 33.38 -26.46 -10.44
C TRP A 73 34.23 -27.72 -10.24
N SER A 74 33.89 -28.51 -9.22
CA SER A 74 34.60 -29.76 -8.93
C SER A 74 34.36 -30.81 -10.02
N ALA A 75 33.15 -30.83 -10.60
CA ALA A 75 32.81 -31.72 -11.70
C ALA A 75 33.56 -31.38 -13.00
N ILE A 76 33.80 -30.10 -13.29
CA ILE A 76 34.55 -29.66 -14.48
C ILE A 76 36.06 -29.85 -14.32
N THR A 77 36.60 -29.48 -13.16
CA THR A 77 38.05 -29.51 -12.93
C THR A 77 38.57 -30.90 -12.60
N GLY A 78 37.70 -31.84 -12.19
CA GLY A 78 38.09 -33.17 -11.72
C GLY A 78 38.87 -33.14 -10.39
N ALA A 79 39.03 -31.96 -9.78
CA ALA A 79 39.71 -31.77 -8.52
C ALA A 79 38.70 -31.78 -7.37
N GLY A 80 38.84 -32.75 -6.47
CA GLY A 80 38.05 -32.80 -5.25
C GLY A 80 38.61 -31.84 -4.20
N TYR A 81 37.87 -30.79 -3.85
CA TYR A 81 38.19 -29.89 -2.74
C TYR A 81 37.27 -30.17 -1.53
N PRO A 82 37.39 -31.33 -0.86
CA PRO A 82 36.44 -31.77 0.16
C PRO A 82 36.31 -30.79 1.33
N GLY A 83 37.40 -30.12 1.73
CA GLY A 83 37.36 -29.10 2.80
C GLY A 83 36.52 -27.87 2.45
N LEU A 84 36.57 -27.41 1.20
CA LEU A 84 35.76 -26.28 0.72
C LEU A 84 34.28 -26.67 0.67
N HIS A 85 33.98 -27.86 0.14
CA HIS A 85 32.61 -28.41 0.12
C HIS A 85 32.02 -28.56 1.52
N ALA A 86 32.79 -29.12 2.45
CA ALA A 86 32.36 -29.27 3.83
C ALA A 86 32.13 -27.91 4.50
N GLY A 87 33.00 -26.93 4.26
CA GLY A 87 32.86 -25.57 4.79
C GLY A 87 31.60 -24.86 4.28
N ILE A 88 31.40 -24.84 2.96
CA ILE A 88 30.20 -24.22 2.35
C ILE A 88 28.95 -24.96 2.83
N GLY A 89 28.96 -26.31 2.81
CA GLY A 89 27.84 -27.12 3.27
C GLY A 89 27.48 -26.86 4.73
N LEU A 90 28.47 -26.72 5.61
CA LEU A 90 28.24 -26.38 7.02
C LEU A 90 27.60 -25.00 7.17
N VAL A 91 28.11 -23.98 6.48
CA VAL A 91 27.53 -22.63 6.51
C VAL A 91 26.10 -22.65 5.99
N THR A 92 25.84 -23.35 4.88
CA THR A 92 24.50 -23.50 4.32
C THR A 92 23.55 -24.23 5.28
N ALA A 93 24.01 -25.28 5.95
CA ALA A 93 23.22 -26.00 6.94
C ALA A 93 22.84 -25.10 8.12
N LEU A 94 23.81 -24.34 8.66
CA LEU A 94 23.57 -23.39 9.75
C LEU A 94 22.59 -22.29 9.31
N ALA A 95 22.79 -21.70 8.12
CA ALA A 95 21.89 -20.69 7.57
C ALA A 95 20.46 -21.23 7.36
N SER A 96 20.33 -22.47 6.87
CA SER A 96 19.05 -23.15 6.66
C SER A 96 18.30 -23.37 7.99
N VAL A 97 18.98 -23.93 8.99
CA VAL A 97 18.40 -24.17 10.32
C VAL A 97 18.00 -22.84 10.98
N ALA A 98 18.88 -21.84 10.96
CA ALA A 98 18.58 -20.52 11.51
C ALA A 98 17.36 -19.89 10.83
N THR A 99 17.26 -19.98 9.50
CA THR A 99 16.13 -19.47 8.72
C THR A 99 14.84 -20.21 9.04
N ALA A 100 14.87 -21.55 9.15
CA ALA A 100 13.71 -22.37 9.50
C ALA A 100 13.17 -22.03 10.90
N ILE A 101 14.06 -21.90 11.88
CA ILE A 101 13.70 -21.50 13.25
C ILE A 101 13.10 -20.10 13.25
N ALA A 102 13.74 -19.13 12.58
CA ALA A 102 13.24 -17.76 12.51
C ALA A 102 11.84 -17.69 11.89
N PHE A 103 11.59 -18.40 10.80
CA PHE A 103 10.26 -18.48 10.20
C PHE A 103 9.23 -19.12 11.14
N ALA A 104 9.58 -20.21 11.85
CA ALA A 104 8.66 -20.87 12.78
C ALA A 104 8.15 -19.92 13.88
N PHE A 105 9.01 -19.01 14.36
CA PHE A 105 8.62 -18.02 15.37
C PHE A 105 7.92 -16.78 14.80
N ILE A 106 8.27 -16.34 13.58
CA ILE A 106 7.74 -15.10 12.99
C ILE A 106 6.40 -15.32 12.27
N LEU A 107 6.17 -16.48 11.64
CA LEU A 107 4.91 -16.77 10.94
C LEU A 107 3.66 -16.57 11.81
N PRO A 108 3.65 -17.01 13.09
CA PRO A 108 2.54 -16.70 14.00
C PRO A 108 2.33 -15.20 14.21
N GLN A 109 3.39 -14.40 14.26
CA GLN A 109 3.32 -12.96 14.49
C GLN A 109 2.75 -12.22 13.27
N ILE A 110 2.98 -12.72 12.05
CA ILE A 110 2.41 -12.15 10.81
C ILE A 110 0.88 -12.17 10.85
N LYS A 111 0.26 -13.15 11.53
CA LYS A 111 -1.20 -13.22 11.67
C LYS A 111 -1.79 -12.08 12.51
N LEU A 112 -0.97 -11.42 13.33
CA LEU A 112 -1.38 -10.26 14.12
C LEU A 112 -1.42 -8.98 13.28
N LEU A 113 -0.81 -8.98 12.09
CA LEU A 113 -0.85 -7.82 11.22
C LEU A 113 -2.26 -7.64 10.66
N PRO A 114 -2.83 -6.42 10.74
CA PRO A 114 -4.17 -6.17 10.25
C PRO A 114 -4.22 -6.39 8.74
N SER A 115 -5.15 -7.24 8.30
CA SER A 115 -5.35 -7.53 6.88
C SER A 115 -5.62 -6.22 6.11
N PRO A 116 -5.04 -6.02 4.92
CA PRO A 116 -5.30 -4.86 4.08
C PRO A 116 -6.80 -4.64 3.81
N LYS A 117 -7.58 -5.73 3.73
CA LYS A 117 -9.04 -5.67 3.56
C LYS A 117 -9.73 -5.05 4.77
N VAL A 118 -9.31 -5.43 5.97
CA VAL A 118 -9.84 -4.89 7.22
C VAL A 118 -9.48 -3.41 7.35
N GLN A 119 -8.22 -3.05 7.09
CA GLN A 119 -7.78 -1.64 7.12
C GLN A 119 -8.58 -0.78 6.14
N ARG A 120 -8.76 -1.25 4.90
CA ARG A 120 -9.56 -0.55 3.90
C ARG A 120 -11.00 -0.37 4.35
N SER A 121 -11.64 -1.43 4.85
CA SER A 121 -13.02 -1.33 5.34
C SER A 121 -13.17 -0.39 6.54
N HIS A 122 -12.18 -0.35 7.43
CA HIS A 122 -12.15 0.57 8.56
C HIS A 122 -12.00 2.01 8.07
N LEU A 123 -11.10 2.26 7.13
CA LEU A 123 -10.90 3.58 6.53
C LEU A 123 -12.15 4.06 5.77
N GLU A 124 -12.78 3.19 4.98
CA GLU A 124 -14.03 3.49 4.27
C GLU A 124 -15.15 3.86 5.26
N ARG A 125 -15.27 3.14 6.38
CA ARG A 125 -16.22 3.48 7.45
C ARG A 125 -15.91 4.84 8.08
N LEU A 126 -14.66 5.09 8.47
CA LEU A 126 -14.24 6.37 9.05
C LEU A 126 -14.50 7.54 8.08
N VAL A 127 -14.20 7.35 6.80
CA VAL A 127 -14.47 8.37 5.77
C VAL A 127 -15.98 8.59 5.64
N ALA A 128 -16.80 7.54 5.63
CA ALA A 128 -18.25 7.66 5.56
C ALA A 128 -18.83 8.39 6.79
N GLU A 129 -18.39 8.04 7.99
CA GLU A 129 -18.82 8.68 9.24
C GLU A 129 -18.46 10.17 9.27
N ARG A 130 -17.20 10.50 8.94
CA ARG A 130 -16.72 11.89 8.92
C ARG A 130 -17.39 12.70 7.82
N THR A 131 -17.71 12.09 6.69
CA THR A 131 -18.46 12.75 5.62
C THR A 131 -19.89 13.05 6.08
N ALA A 132 -20.57 12.08 6.68
CA ALA A 132 -21.93 12.27 7.21
C ALA A 132 -22.00 13.34 8.32
N GLU A 133 -21.01 13.37 9.22
CA GLU A 133 -20.88 14.38 10.26
C GLU A 133 -20.66 15.78 9.66
N LYS A 134 -19.71 15.90 8.71
CA LYS A 134 -19.44 17.15 8.00
C LYS A 134 -20.69 17.68 7.31
N ASP A 135 -21.43 16.80 6.62
CA ASP A 135 -22.64 17.17 5.91
C ASP A 135 -23.75 17.64 6.88
N ARG A 136 -23.86 17.01 8.06
CA ARG A 136 -24.79 17.47 9.09
C ARG A 136 -24.44 18.87 9.59
N LEU A 137 -23.16 19.13 9.85
CA LEU A 137 -22.69 20.45 10.29
C LEU A 137 -22.91 21.53 9.23
N ILE A 138 -22.62 21.22 7.96
CA ILE A 138 -22.88 22.14 6.83
C ILE A 138 -24.36 22.48 6.76
N ARG A 139 -25.25 21.48 6.88
CA ARG A 139 -26.70 21.71 6.90
C ARG A 139 -27.14 22.62 8.05
N GLU A 140 -26.62 22.37 9.24
CA GLU A 140 -26.94 23.18 10.42
C GLU A 140 -26.46 24.63 10.27
N ILE A 141 -25.23 24.83 9.78
CA ILE A 141 -24.69 26.16 9.48
C ILE A 141 -25.56 26.85 8.43
N ASN A 142 -25.89 26.17 7.33
CA ASN A 142 -26.72 26.75 6.27
C ASN A 142 -28.11 27.16 6.76
N HIS A 143 -28.71 26.36 7.65
CA HIS A 143 -29.97 26.70 8.29
C HIS A 143 -29.84 27.91 9.23
N ARG A 144 -28.79 27.96 10.06
CA ARG A 144 -28.54 29.09 10.98
C ARG A 144 -28.30 30.40 10.23
N VAL A 145 -27.50 30.37 9.17
CA VAL A 145 -27.22 31.54 8.32
C VAL A 145 -28.50 32.02 7.63
N GLY A 146 -29.31 31.10 7.07
CA GLY A 146 -30.61 31.45 6.49
C GLY A 146 -31.54 32.14 7.50
N ASN A 147 -31.64 31.60 8.72
CA ASN A 147 -32.43 32.21 9.79
C ASN A 147 -31.91 33.60 10.17
N GLN A 148 -30.59 33.78 10.28
CA GLN A 148 -29.98 35.08 10.60
C GLN A 148 -30.26 36.12 9.50
N LEU A 149 -30.14 35.74 8.23
CA LEU A 149 -30.47 36.61 7.10
C LEU A 149 -31.95 37.02 7.11
N GLN A 150 -32.86 36.09 7.40
CA GLN A 150 -34.30 36.38 7.51
C GLN A 150 -34.63 37.33 8.66
N ILE A 151 -33.97 37.19 9.81
CA ILE A 151 -34.11 38.11 10.94
C ILE A 151 -33.61 39.51 10.54
N MET A 152 -32.43 39.61 9.94
CA MET A 152 -31.87 40.91 9.49
C MET A 152 -32.77 41.59 8.46
N HIS A 153 -33.27 40.86 7.46
CA HIS A 153 -34.22 41.39 6.49
C HIS A 153 -35.50 41.88 7.19
N SER A 154 -36.02 41.15 8.18
CA SER A 154 -37.20 41.55 8.95
C SER A 154 -36.96 42.84 9.74
N ILE A 155 -35.85 42.95 10.47
CA ILE A 155 -35.46 44.17 11.21
C ILE A 155 -35.32 45.34 10.24
N LEU A 156 -34.59 45.16 9.15
CA LEU A 156 -34.37 46.22 8.16
C LEU A 156 -35.67 46.66 7.50
N SER A 157 -36.61 45.74 7.27
CA SER A 157 -37.95 46.08 6.76
C SER A 157 -38.76 46.95 7.72
N ILE A 158 -38.62 46.72 9.04
CA ILE A 158 -39.27 47.52 10.07
C ILE A 158 -38.63 48.91 10.15
N GLU A 159 -37.30 49.00 10.17
CA GLU A 159 -36.58 50.28 10.21
C GLU A 159 -36.80 51.10 8.93
N SER A 160 -36.87 50.44 7.77
CA SER A 160 -37.22 51.09 6.50
C SER A 160 -38.60 51.75 6.55
N ARG A 161 -39.59 51.15 7.23
CA ARG A 161 -40.92 51.76 7.41
C ARG A 161 -40.89 52.95 8.38
N ARG A 162 -39.98 52.95 9.36
CA ARG A 162 -39.83 54.01 10.36
C ARG A 162 -38.99 55.18 9.89
N ALA A 163 -38.20 55.00 8.83
CA ALA A 163 -37.29 56.02 8.32
C ALA A 163 -38.00 57.30 7.85
N THR A 164 -37.69 58.40 8.54
CA THR A 164 -38.09 59.76 8.20
C THR A 164 -36.96 60.49 7.48
N GLY A 165 -37.27 61.11 6.34
CA GLY A 165 -36.30 61.85 5.52
C GLY A 165 -35.80 61.07 4.30
N PRO A 166 -35.45 61.76 3.20
CA PRO A 166 -35.02 61.12 1.94
C PRO A 166 -33.68 60.37 2.07
N GLU A 167 -32.73 60.90 2.84
CA GLU A 167 -31.40 60.31 3.01
C GLU A 167 -31.42 58.97 3.77
N GLY A 168 -32.17 58.89 4.87
CA GLY A 168 -32.34 57.64 5.63
C GLY A 168 -33.05 56.53 4.82
N ARG A 169 -34.03 56.90 3.98
CA ARG A 169 -34.70 55.96 3.07
C ARG A 169 -33.75 55.42 2.00
N GLU A 170 -32.85 56.25 1.48
CA GLU A 170 -31.88 55.84 0.49
C GLU A 170 -30.84 54.86 1.07
N ILE A 171 -30.29 55.15 2.25
CA ILE A 171 -29.30 54.29 2.92
C ILE A 171 -29.90 52.92 3.24
N LEU A 172 -31.10 52.88 3.83
CA LEU A 172 -31.80 51.62 4.13
C LEU A 172 -32.17 50.86 2.87
N GLY A 173 -32.50 51.57 1.77
CA GLY A 173 -32.75 50.96 0.46
C GLY A 173 -31.51 50.35 -0.19
N ARG A 174 -30.31 50.88 0.07
CA ARG A 174 -29.04 50.25 -0.34
C ARG A 174 -28.75 49.00 0.48
N LEU A 175 -28.82 49.09 1.82
CA LEU A 175 -28.61 47.95 2.73
C LEU A 175 -29.58 46.80 2.44
N ARG A 176 -30.83 47.11 2.08
CA ARG A 176 -31.81 46.09 1.74
C ARG A 176 -31.42 45.31 0.49
N ARG A 177 -31.05 46.02 -0.58
CA ARG A 177 -30.59 45.38 -1.82
C ARG A 177 -29.36 44.50 -1.57
N GLU A 178 -28.45 44.92 -0.71
CA GLU A 178 -27.26 44.13 -0.37
C GLU A 178 -27.62 42.87 0.43
N LEU A 179 -28.54 42.95 1.40
CA LEU A 179 -29.08 41.79 2.09
C LEU A 179 -29.83 40.82 1.15
N ASP A 180 -30.58 41.35 0.19
CA ASP A 180 -31.29 40.53 -0.80
C ASP A 180 -30.30 39.72 -1.65
N VAL A 181 -29.21 40.35 -2.11
CA VAL A 181 -28.11 39.65 -2.82
C VAL A 181 -27.46 38.58 -1.94
N MET A 182 -27.22 38.86 -0.66
CA MET A 182 -26.67 37.86 0.27
C MET A 182 -27.62 36.66 0.47
N CYS A 183 -28.93 36.91 0.54
CA CYS A 183 -29.95 35.85 0.62
C CYS A 183 -29.95 34.97 -0.64
N GLU A 184 -29.91 35.58 -1.82
CA GLU A 184 -29.86 34.86 -3.09
C GLU A 184 -28.59 34.01 -3.21
N GLN A 185 -27.42 34.59 -2.91
CA GLN A 185 -26.15 33.87 -2.92
C GLN A 185 -26.12 32.70 -1.93
N HIS A 186 -26.68 32.89 -0.73
CA HIS A 186 -26.79 31.82 0.27
C HIS A 186 -27.71 30.69 -0.24
N ALA A 187 -28.85 31.03 -0.85
CA ALA A 187 -29.78 30.06 -1.42
C ALA A 187 -29.14 29.26 -2.57
N GLU A 188 -28.36 29.91 -3.44
CA GLU A 188 -27.63 29.26 -4.52
C GLU A 188 -26.52 28.34 -3.99
N ARG A 189 -25.65 28.85 -3.10
CA ARG A 189 -24.53 28.08 -2.54
C ARG A 189 -25.01 26.90 -1.73
N SER A 190 -26.02 27.11 -0.89
CA SER A 190 -26.59 26.01 -0.11
C SER A 190 -27.20 24.95 -1.03
N ARG A 191 -27.96 25.31 -2.08
CA ARG A 191 -28.43 24.34 -3.10
C ARG A 191 -27.28 23.58 -3.75
N HIS A 192 -26.17 24.23 -4.07
CA HIS A 192 -25.04 23.56 -4.69
C HIS A 192 -24.34 22.56 -3.74
N ASP A 193 -24.19 22.92 -2.46
CA ASP A 193 -23.71 22.01 -1.42
C ASP A 193 -24.63 20.79 -1.24
N TYR A 194 -25.94 20.94 -1.42
CA TYR A 194 -26.89 19.82 -1.36
C TYR A 194 -26.84 18.89 -2.59
N LEU A 195 -26.50 19.41 -3.76
CA LEU A 195 -26.50 18.66 -5.03
C LEU A 195 -25.17 17.97 -5.34
N THR A 196 -24.09 18.33 -4.63
CA THR A 196 -22.76 17.69 -4.77
C THR A 196 -22.58 16.48 -3.87
N VAL A 197 -23.57 16.16 -3.02
CA VAL A 197 -23.62 14.89 -2.29
C VAL A 197 -23.91 13.78 -3.32
N PRO A 198 -23.01 12.81 -3.54
CA PRO A 198 -23.34 11.66 -4.38
C PRO A 198 -24.55 11.00 -3.73
N SER A 199 -25.65 10.86 -4.48
CA SER A 199 -26.75 10.01 -4.06
C SER A 199 -26.14 8.64 -3.74
N SER A 200 -26.10 8.29 -2.46
CA SER A 200 -25.71 6.96 -2.00
C SER A 200 -26.51 5.95 -2.82
N GLY A 201 -25.81 5.19 -3.67
CA GLY A 201 -26.40 4.22 -4.56
C GLY A 201 -27.29 3.25 -3.81
N THR A 202 -28.52 3.12 -4.30
CA THR A 202 -29.39 1.95 -4.12
C THR A 202 -28.76 0.71 -4.72
#